data_AF-A0A821PC01-F1
#
_entry.id   AF-A0A821PC01-F1
#
_cell.length_a   1.000
_cell.length_b   1.000
_cell.length_c   1.000
_cell.angle_alpha   90.00
_cell.angle_beta   90.00
_cell.angle_gamma   90.00
#
_symmetry.space_group_name_H-M   'P 1'
#
loop_
_entity.id
_entity.type
_entity.pdbx_description
1 polymer ?
#
loop_
_entity_poly.entity_id
_entity_poly.type
_entity_poly.pdbx_seq_one_letter_code
_entity_poly.pdbx_strand_id
1 'polypeptide(L)'
;SSKVKIEHVGSCCTLIAEKIFASNANFHVTDEIAYLLTGSILFGTLNFSSNAGKATKKDKQIYEQLLTCQTSRVDDFKLYKDLRQSTADITGMSIQDLLQKDAKQVAGPNMRLLISSLPSEYTVEKLIGELKTMKDMDEFLSKNDNADGVIILSLETHNDEIKRQLGFYAKKFEHMLPINEYIQREEHNLSLRERGIPINQARIKLFEQRNVQASSKEILPLIEQFIKDFAPQNSS
;
A
#
# COMPACT_ATOMS: atom_id res chain seq x y z
N SER A 1 28.39 14.30 6.78
CA SER A 1 26.94 14.39 7.03
C SER A 1 26.20 14.11 5.74
N SER A 2 25.55 12.96 5.62
CA SER A 2 24.80 12.59 4.42
C SER A 2 23.50 13.38 4.39
N LYS A 3 23.37 14.37 3.49
CA LYS A 3 22.10 15.08 3.29
C LYS A 3 21.04 14.11 2.79
N VAL A 4 19.87 14.11 3.43
CA VAL A 4 18.68 13.38 2.95
C VAL A 4 18.23 14.02 1.64
N LYS A 5 18.04 13.20 0.60
CA LYS A 5 17.59 13.65 -0.73
C LYS A 5 16.14 13.25 -0.92
N ILE A 6 15.27 14.25 -1.06
CA ILE A 6 13.83 14.06 -1.31
C ILE A 6 13.51 14.85 -2.57
N GLU A 7 13.09 14.15 -3.61
CA GLU A 7 12.66 14.72 -4.89
C GLU A 7 11.47 13.93 -5.43
N HIS A 8 10.60 14.60 -6.18
CA HIS A 8 9.47 13.94 -6.84
C HIS A 8 9.96 13.14 -8.05
N VAL A 9 9.91 11.82 -7.94
CA VAL A 9 10.26 10.83 -8.98
C VAL A 9 9.30 9.65 -8.94
N GLY A 10 9.19 8.90 -10.04
CA GLY A 10 8.30 7.73 -10.13
C GLY A 10 8.82 6.51 -9.34
N SER A 11 10.12 6.45 -9.07
CA SER A 11 10.74 5.41 -8.23
C SER A 11 11.86 5.98 -7.38
N CYS A 12 11.95 5.57 -6.11
CA CYS A 12 13.09 5.92 -5.25
C CYS A 12 14.43 5.42 -5.84
N CYS A 13 14.40 4.29 -6.57
CA CYS A 13 15.56 3.73 -7.25
C CYS A 13 16.18 4.69 -8.27
N THR A 14 15.41 5.65 -8.81
CA THR A 14 15.92 6.73 -9.64
C THR A 14 16.95 7.60 -8.89
N LEU A 15 16.63 8.00 -7.64
CA LEU A 15 17.54 8.81 -6.82
C LEU A 15 18.73 7.99 -6.30
N ILE A 16 18.51 6.70 -6.04
CA ILE A 16 19.58 5.77 -5.63
C ILE A 16 20.59 5.62 -6.78
N ALA A 17 20.12 5.30 -7.98
CA ALA A 17 20.96 5.14 -9.17
C ALA A 17 21.69 6.45 -9.53
N GLU A 18 20.99 7.59 -9.49
CA GLU A 18 21.62 8.92 -9.68
C GLU A 18 22.76 9.15 -8.67
N LYS A 19 22.56 8.80 -7.40
CA LYS A 19 23.59 8.92 -6.37
C LYS A 19 24.76 7.97 -6.63
N ILE A 20 24.50 6.76 -7.10
CA ILE A 20 25.54 5.79 -7.47
C ILE A 20 26.38 6.36 -8.62
N PHE A 21 25.75 6.84 -9.70
CA PHE A 21 26.46 7.42 -10.85
C PHE A 21 27.21 8.71 -10.51
N ALA A 22 26.69 9.52 -9.58
CA ALA A 22 27.39 10.72 -9.11
C ALA A 22 28.57 10.41 -8.15
N SER A 23 28.60 9.22 -7.54
CA SER A 23 29.64 8.82 -6.60
C SER A 23 30.85 8.24 -7.34
N ASN A 24 31.75 9.12 -7.78
CA ASN A 24 32.89 8.81 -8.67
C ASN A 24 34.07 7.99 -8.08
N ALA A 25 33.92 7.24 -6.99
CA ALA A 25 35.08 6.62 -6.35
C ALA A 25 34.81 5.21 -5.79
N ASN A 26 34.67 4.19 -6.67
CA ASN A 26 34.81 2.74 -6.37
C ASN A 26 33.54 1.87 -6.47
N PHE A 27 32.35 2.41 -6.78
CA PHE A 27 31.17 1.55 -6.98
C PHE A 27 30.97 1.24 -8.46
N HIS A 28 31.26 -0.01 -8.85
CA HIS A 28 30.96 -0.50 -10.18
C HIS A 28 29.52 -1.02 -10.21
N VAL A 29 28.70 -0.44 -11.09
CA VAL A 29 27.34 -0.94 -11.36
C VAL A 29 27.48 -2.18 -12.24
N THR A 30 27.30 -3.35 -11.65
CA THR A 30 27.24 -4.61 -12.41
C THR A 30 25.92 -4.73 -13.16
N ASP A 31 25.88 -5.63 -14.14
CA ASP A 31 24.67 -5.99 -14.88
C ASP A 31 23.50 -6.34 -13.94
N GLU A 32 23.73 -7.09 -12.86
CA GLU A 32 22.66 -7.47 -11.92
C GLU A 32 22.11 -6.26 -11.17
N ILE A 33 22.98 -5.35 -10.73
CA ILE A 33 22.57 -4.13 -10.04
C ILE A 33 21.79 -3.23 -10.99
N ALA A 34 22.27 -3.09 -12.22
CA ALA A 34 21.57 -2.34 -13.26
C ALA A 34 20.19 -2.94 -13.53
N TYR A 35 20.09 -4.27 -13.68
CA TYR A 35 18.83 -4.98 -13.89
C TYR A 35 17.83 -4.77 -12.74
N LEU A 36 18.27 -4.87 -11.49
CA LEU A 36 17.44 -4.66 -10.30
C LEU A 36 16.89 -3.22 -10.21
N LEU A 37 17.75 -2.23 -10.47
CA LEU A 37 17.36 -0.81 -10.49
C LEU A 37 16.40 -0.52 -11.65
N THR A 38 16.69 -1.06 -12.85
CA THR A 38 15.83 -0.96 -14.02
C THR A 38 14.44 -1.53 -13.75
N GLY A 39 14.34 -2.75 -13.24
CA GLY A 39 13.05 -3.37 -12.90
C GLY A 39 12.24 -2.55 -11.89
N SER A 40 12.90 -1.99 -10.87
CA SER A 40 12.25 -1.14 -9.87
C SER A 40 11.77 0.21 -10.42
N ILE A 41 12.52 0.81 -11.36
CA ILE A 41 12.10 2.03 -12.06
C ILE A 41 10.92 1.72 -12.97
N LEU A 42 10.98 0.66 -13.78
CA LEU A 42 9.88 0.23 -14.63
C LEU A 42 8.61 -0.04 -13.82
N PHE A 43 8.74 -0.74 -12.68
CA PHE A 43 7.59 -1.04 -11.82
C PHE A 43 6.96 0.23 -11.22
N GLY A 44 7.77 1.13 -10.66
CA GLY A 44 7.30 2.38 -10.02
C GLY A 44 6.71 3.39 -11.01
N THR A 45 7.26 3.42 -12.23
CA THR A 45 6.81 4.32 -13.31
C THR A 45 5.70 3.74 -14.19
N LEU A 46 5.23 2.52 -13.90
CA LEU A 46 4.23 1.80 -14.71
C LEU A 46 4.68 1.62 -16.16
N ASN A 47 5.92 1.15 -16.34
CA ASN A 47 6.58 0.99 -17.62
C ASN A 47 6.54 2.28 -18.48
N PHE A 48 6.79 3.43 -17.83
CA PHE A 48 6.72 4.75 -18.44
C PHE A 48 5.39 5.09 -19.15
N SER A 49 4.27 4.49 -18.73
CA SER A 49 2.95 4.76 -19.29
C SER A 49 2.63 6.25 -19.27
N SER A 50 2.40 6.82 -20.46
CA SER A 50 2.03 8.24 -20.62
C SER A 50 0.70 8.57 -19.94
N ASN A 51 -0.20 7.60 -19.87
CA ASN A 51 -1.55 7.78 -19.33
C ASN A 51 -1.56 7.81 -17.80
N ALA A 52 -0.57 7.21 -17.15
CA ALA A 52 -0.53 7.12 -15.70
C ALA A 52 0.15 8.32 -15.01
N GLY A 53 0.89 9.15 -15.75
CA GLY A 53 1.50 10.39 -15.25
C GLY A 53 2.56 10.23 -14.13
N LYS A 54 3.03 9.00 -13.85
CA LYS A 54 3.95 8.72 -12.73
C LYS A 54 5.42 8.94 -13.06
N ALA A 55 5.81 8.82 -14.33
CA ALA A 55 7.20 8.94 -14.75
C ALA A 55 7.63 10.40 -14.89
N THR A 56 8.82 10.73 -14.39
CA THR A 56 9.48 12.02 -14.59
C THR A 56 10.54 11.95 -15.68
N LYS A 57 11.02 13.12 -16.13
CA LYS A 57 12.17 13.19 -17.05
C LYS A 57 13.42 12.53 -16.45
N LYS A 58 13.61 12.67 -15.12
CA LYS A 58 14.75 12.08 -14.42
C LYS A 58 14.68 10.56 -14.41
N ASP A 59 13.50 9.97 -14.21
CA ASP A 59 13.32 8.52 -14.28
C ASP A 59 13.79 7.97 -15.63
N LYS A 60 13.43 8.65 -16.74
CA LYS A 60 13.86 8.26 -18.09
C LYS A 60 15.37 8.38 -18.29
N GLN A 61 15.96 9.51 -17.88
CA GLN A 61 17.40 9.74 -18.00
C GLN A 61 18.24 8.71 -17.23
N ILE A 62 17.85 8.41 -15.98
CA ILE A 62 18.54 7.43 -15.16
C ILE A 62 18.34 6.01 -15.69
N TYR A 63 17.14 5.70 -16.16
CA TYR A 63 16.87 4.42 -16.83
C TYR A 63 17.76 4.22 -18.07
N GLU A 64 17.87 5.24 -18.94
CA GLU A 64 18.75 5.19 -20.12
C GLU A 64 20.21 4.96 -19.73
N GLN A 65 20.69 5.60 -18.65
CA GLN A 65 22.04 5.36 -18.14
C GLN A 65 22.22 3.93 -17.64
N LEU A 66 21.25 3.37 -16.90
CA LEU A 66 21.31 1.99 -16.41
C LEU A 66 21.37 0.97 -17.55
N LEU A 67 20.71 1.22 -18.68
CA LEU A 67 20.80 0.35 -19.85
C LEU A 67 22.22 0.30 -20.44
N THR A 68 23.01 1.37 -20.31
CA THR A 68 24.42 1.36 -20.79
C THR A 68 25.32 0.48 -19.93
N CYS A 69 24.90 0.14 -18.71
CA CYS A 69 25.62 -0.75 -17.80
C CYS A 69 25.23 -2.22 -17.98
N GLN A 70 24.34 -2.57 -18.91
CA GLN A 70 23.85 -3.93 -19.11
C GLN A 70 24.42 -4.51 -20.41
N THR A 71 24.98 -5.72 -20.33
CA THR A 71 25.51 -6.42 -21.51
C THR A 71 24.40 -6.99 -22.40
N SER A 72 23.21 -7.22 -21.85
CA SER A 72 22.05 -7.76 -22.56
C SER A 72 20.86 -6.82 -22.49
N ARG A 73 20.18 -6.63 -23.62
CA ARG A 73 18.97 -5.81 -23.65
C ARG A 73 17.84 -6.49 -22.91
N VAL A 74 17.32 -5.83 -21.89
CA VAL A 74 16.12 -6.25 -21.17
C VAL A 74 14.89 -5.99 -22.03
N ASP A 75 13.98 -6.97 -22.08
CA ASP A 75 12.62 -6.76 -22.57
C ASP A 75 11.82 -6.10 -21.45
N ASP A 76 11.71 -4.77 -21.49
CA ASP A 76 11.04 -3.99 -20.44
C ASP A 76 9.59 -4.39 -20.25
N PHE A 77 8.90 -4.71 -21.35
CA PHE A 77 7.50 -5.10 -21.28
C PHE A 77 7.35 -6.44 -20.57
N LYS A 78 8.18 -7.42 -20.93
CA LYS A 78 8.21 -8.71 -20.24
C LYS A 78 8.61 -8.56 -18.79
N LEU A 79 9.69 -7.84 -18.47
CA LEU A 79 10.13 -7.63 -17.09
C LEU A 79 9.04 -6.95 -16.25
N TYR A 80 8.43 -5.89 -16.77
CA TYR A 80 7.33 -5.20 -16.08
C TYR A 80 6.13 -6.12 -15.86
N LYS A 81 5.75 -6.89 -16.88
CA LYS A 81 4.63 -7.84 -16.79
C LYS A 81 4.92 -8.94 -15.77
N ASP A 82 6.10 -9.54 -15.79
CA ASP A 82 6.50 -10.60 -14.87
C ASP A 82 6.53 -10.07 -13.43
N LEU A 83 7.05 -8.85 -13.19
CA LEU A 83 6.99 -8.19 -11.89
C LEU A 83 5.55 -7.97 -11.42
N ARG A 84 4.67 -7.46 -12.30
CA ARG A 84 3.25 -7.25 -11.99
C ARG A 84 2.56 -8.57 -11.62
N GLN A 85 2.77 -9.61 -12.41
CA GLN A 85 2.22 -10.94 -12.17
C GLN A 85 2.70 -11.52 -10.84
N SER A 86 4.00 -11.45 -10.56
CA SER A 86 4.57 -11.94 -9.30
C SER A 86 3.99 -11.19 -8.09
N THR A 87 3.75 -9.88 -8.19
CA THR A 87 3.13 -9.13 -7.08
C THR A 87 1.65 -9.49 -6.84
N ALA A 88 0.94 -9.87 -7.90
CA ALA A 88 -0.47 -10.28 -7.87
C ALA A 88 -0.66 -11.75 -7.49
N ASP A 89 0.38 -12.58 -7.61
CA ASP A 89 0.31 -13.96 -7.17
C ASP A 89 0.16 -14.04 -5.65
N ILE A 90 -0.98 -14.60 -5.24
CA ILE A 90 -1.38 -14.84 -3.86
C ILE A 90 -1.57 -16.34 -3.59
N THR A 91 -1.14 -17.20 -4.51
CA THR A 91 -1.31 -18.65 -4.40
C THR A 91 -0.65 -19.16 -3.11
N GLY A 92 -1.42 -19.86 -2.28
CA GLY A 92 -0.94 -20.42 -1.01
C GLY A 92 -0.85 -19.42 0.15
N MET A 93 -1.20 -18.14 -0.04
CA MET A 93 -1.23 -17.16 1.05
C MET A 93 -2.47 -17.36 1.93
N SER A 94 -2.27 -17.34 3.25
CA SER A 94 -3.36 -17.26 4.22
C SER A 94 -3.92 -15.82 4.29
N ILE A 95 -5.08 -15.63 4.92
CA ILE A 95 -5.62 -14.29 5.22
C ILE A 95 -4.61 -13.46 6.03
N GLN A 96 -3.87 -14.09 6.93
CA GLN A 96 -2.84 -13.42 7.74
C GLN A 96 -1.68 -12.94 6.86
N ASP A 97 -1.24 -13.74 5.88
CA ASP A 97 -0.18 -13.35 4.94
C ASP A 97 -0.62 -12.21 4.02
N LEU A 98 -1.86 -12.28 3.53
CA LEU A 98 -2.47 -11.23 2.69
C LEU A 98 -2.52 -9.89 3.42
N LEU A 99 -2.91 -9.91 4.69
CA LEU A 99 -2.96 -8.71 5.53
C LEU A 99 -1.57 -8.21 5.93
N GLN A 100 -0.59 -9.11 6.09
CA GLN A 100 0.76 -8.75 6.51
C GLN A 100 1.61 -8.15 5.38
N LYS A 101 1.35 -8.55 4.13
CA LYS A 101 2.22 -8.27 2.96
C LYS A 101 2.56 -6.80 2.74
N ASP A 102 1.60 -5.90 2.92
CA ASP A 102 1.79 -4.43 2.90
C ASP A 102 1.12 -3.77 4.11
N ALA A 103 1.36 -4.35 5.29
CA ALA A 103 0.91 -3.79 6.56
C ALA A 103 1.84 -2.65 7.03
N LYS A 104 1.23 -1.54 7.43
CA LYS A 104 1.87 -0.44 8.16
C LYS A 104 1.23 -0.32 9.52
N GLN A 105 2.03 -0.10 10.55
CA GLN A 105 1.54 0.08 11.90
C GLN A 105 1.60 1.55 12.29
N VAL A 106 0.50 2.04 12.85
CA VAL A 106 0.38 3.38 13.44
C VAL A 106 0.03 3.18 14.91
N ALA A 107 0.87 3.69 15.80
CA ALA A 107 0.71 3.53 17.24
C ALA A 107 0.75 4.88 17.95
N GLY A 108 -0.18 5.07 18.89
CA GLY A 108 -0.26 6.20 19.79
C GLY A 108 -0.39 5.73 21.24
N PRO A 109 -0.55 6.65 22.20
CA PRO A 109 -0.60 6.30 23.62
C PRO A 109 -1.75 5.35 23.99
N ASN A 110 -2.88 5.46 23.29
CA ASN A 110 -4.14 4.81 23.68
C ASN A 110 -4.66 3.79 22.66
N MET A 111 -4.06 3.74 21.46
CA MET A 111 -4.54 2.88 20.38
C MET A 111 -3.45 2.59 19.36
N ARG A 112 -3.50 1.38 18.80
CA ARG A 112 -2.64 0.92 17.71
C ARG A 112 -3.49 0.38 16.57
N LEU A 113 -3.32 0.93 15.38
CA LEU A 113 -3.99 0.44 14.17
C LEU A 113 -2.97 -0.03 13.13
N LEU A 114 -3.38 -1.05 12.38
CA LEU A 114 -2.70 -1.46 11.16
C LEU A 114 -3.40 -0.83 9.95
N ILE A 115 -2.64 -0.58 8.89
CA ILE A 115 -3.15 -0.23 7.57
C ILE A 115 -2.57 -1.25 6.61
N SER A 116 -3.41 -2.11 6.06
CA SER A 116 -3.03 -3.19 5.15
C SER A 116 -3.55 -2.91 3.75
N SER A 117 -2.66 -2.86 2.75
CA SER A 117 -3.08 -2.88 1.35
C SER A 117 -3.12 -4.32 0.82
N LEU A 118 -4.27 -4.79 0.39
CA LEU A 118 -4.41 -6.11 -0.23
C LEU A 118 -3.75 -6.14 -1.61
N PRO A 119 -3.21 -7.29 -2.03
CA PRO A 119 -2.68 -7.48 -3.38
C PRO A 119 -3.74 -7.18 -4.45
N SER A 120 -3.26 -6.82 -5.65
CA SER A 120 -4.11 -6.55 -6.81
C SER A 120 -5.13 -7.67 -7.03
N GLU A 121 -6.37 -7.31 -7.37
CA GLU A 121 -7.50 -8.23 -7.64
C GLU A 121 -8.08 -8.97 -6.41
N TYR A 122 -7.46 -8.86 -5.23
CA TYR A 122 -8.03 -9.39 -3.99
C TYR A 122 -8.75 -8.27 -3.22
N THR A 123 -10.08 -8.29 -3.24
CA THR A 123 -10.92 -7.22 -2.69
C THR A 123 -11.15 -7.39 -1.19
N VAL A 124 -11.46 -6.29 -0.50
CA VAL A 124 -11.89 -6.34 0.91
C VAL A 124 -13.16 -7.19 1.04
N GLU A 125 -14.10 -7.06 0.10
CA GLU A 125 -15.31 -7.88 0.05
C GLU A 125 -15.02 -9.37 -0.05
N LYS A 126 -14.05 -9.78 -0.89
CA LYS A 126 -13.62 -11.17 -1.01
C LYS A 126 -12.99 -11.68 0.29
N LEU A 127 -12.11 -10.90 0.91
CA LEU A 127 -11.55 -11.20 2.23
C LEU A 127 -12.67 -11.45 3.25
N ILE A 128 -13.63 -10.53 3.32
CA ILE A 128 -14.77 -10.62 4.24
C ILE A 128 -15.62 -11.88 3.97
N GLY A 129 -15.85 -12.22 2.70
CA GLY A 129 -16.60 -13.42 2.32
C GLY A 129 -15.90 -14.74 2.69
N GLU A 130 -14.56 -14.74 2.73
CA GLU A 130 -13.76 -15.91 3.12
C GLU A 130 -13.60 -16.06 4.65
N LEU A 131 -13.81 -14.98 5.41
CA LEU A 131 -13.81 -14.99 6.88
C LEU A 131 -15.00 -15.80 7.44
N LYS A 132 -14.71 -17.03 7.89
CA LYS A 132 -15.69 -17.87 8.60
C LYS A 132 -16.00 -17.36 10.00
N THR A 133 -14.99 -16.80 10.67
CA THR A 133 -15.07 -16.21 12.01
C THR A 133 -14.13 -15.01 12.10
N MET A 134 -14.29 -14.19 13.14
CA MET A 134 -13.35 -13.09 13.41
C MET A 134 -12.03 -13.53 14.07
N LYS A 135 -11.85 -14.84 14.31
CA LYS A 135 -10.65 -15.38 14.96
C LYS A 135 -9.40 -15.08 14.16
N ASP A 136 -9.45 -15.20 12.82
CA ASP A 136 -8.31 -14.92 11.95
C ASP A 136 -7.86 -13.45 12.07
N MET A 137 -8.83 -12.53 12.19
CA MET A 137 -8.57 -11.10 12.42
C MET A 137 -8.01 -10.86 13.82
N ASP A 138 -8.60 -11.46 14.85
CA ASP A 138 -8.11 -11.34 16.23
C ASP A 138 -6.68 -11.90 16.41
N GLU A 139 -6.37 -13.02 15.76
CA GLU A 139 -5.03 -13.63 15.75
C GLU A 139 -4.03 -12.74 15.01
N PHE A 140 -4.40 -12.23 13.84
CA PHE A 140 -3.57 -11.31 13.06
C PHE A 140 -3.20 -10.07 13.88
N LEU A 141 -4.18 -9.42 14.54
CA LEU A 141 -3.93 -8.26 15.39
C LEU A 141 -3.08 -8.61 16.61
N SER A 142 -3.28 -9.77 17.22
CA SER A 142 -2.52 -10.20 18.41
C SER A 142 -1.05 -10.45 18.08
N LYS A 143 -0.74 -10.97 16.88
CA LYS A 143 0.64 -11.15 16.39
C LYS A 143 1.34 -9.83 16.01
N ASN A 144 0.57 -8.76 15.77
CA ASN A 144 1.07 -7.44 15.38
C ASN A 144 1.02 -6.46 16.56
N ASP A 145 1.79 -6.78 17.61
CA ASP A 145 1.89 -6.03 18.86
C ASP A 145 0.55 -5.75 19.54
N ASN A 146 -0.37 -6.71 19.50
CA ASN A 146 -1.73 -6.55 20.04
C ASN A 146 -2.40 -5.28 19.52
N ALA A 147 -2.39 -5.08 18.20
CA ALA A 147 -3.12 -3.99 17.58
C ALA A 147 -4.62 -4.03 17.93
N ASP A 148 -5.23 -2.85 17.97
CA ASP A 148 -6.63 -2.65 18.33
C ASP A 148 -7.57 -2.78 17.13
N GLY A 149 -7.02 -2.71 15.91
CA GLY A 149 -7.76 -2.80 14.68
C GLY A 149 -6.87 -2.75 13.44
N VAL A 150 -7.49 -2.95 12.29
CA VAL A 150 -6.86 -2.85 10.97
C VAL A 150 -7.78 -2.15 9.99
N ILE A 151 -7.25 -1.17 9.27
CA ILE A 151 -7.84 -0.63 8.05
C ILE A 151 -7.29 -1.42 6.87
N ILE A 152 -8.18 -1.91 6.02
CA ILE A 152 -7.88 -2.78 4.89
C ILE A 152 -8.24 -2.04 3.62
N LEU A 153 -7.31 -1.92 2.69
CA LEU A 153 -7.47 -1.20 1.44
C LEU A 153 -7.32 -2.18 0.29
N SER A 154 -8.19 -2.11 -0.71
CA SER A 154 -8.00 -2.86 -1.96
C SER A 154 -8.15 -1.97 -3.17
N LEU A 155 -7.47 -2.35 -4.25
CA LEU A 155 -7.55 -1.74 -5.56
C LEU A 155 -7.81 -2.84 -6.59
N GLU A 156 -8.94 -2.74 -7.28
CA GLU A 156 -9.27 -3.57 -8.43
C GLU A 156 -9.18 -2.72 -9.69
N THR A 157 -8.68 -3.31 -10.77
CA THR A 157 -8.68 -2.69 -12.10
C THR A 157 -9.32 -3.67 -13.08
N HIS A 158 -10.44 -3.27 -13.69
CA HIS A 158 -11.17 -4.11 -14.64
C HIS A 158 -11.60 -3.24 -15.82
N ASN A 159 -11.20 -3.59 -17.05
CA ASN A 159 -11.50 -2.84 -18.28
C ASN A 159 -11.22 -1.32 -18.14
N ASP A 160 -10.04 -0.96 -17.63
CA ASP A 160 -9.61 0.42 -17.35
C ASP A 160 -10.42 1.17 -16.26
N GLU A 161 -11.45 0.56 -15.67
CA GLU A 161 -12.11 1.08 -14.49
C GLU A 161 -11.35 0.71 -13.23
N ILE A 162 -11.10 1.71 -12.38
CA ILE A 162 -10.46 1.56 -11.09
C ILE A 162 -11.54 1.54 -10.00
N LYS A 163 -11.54 0.50 -9.17
CA LYS A 163 -12.41 0.40 -8.00
C LYS A 163 -11.57 0.28 -6.73
N ARG A 164 -11.90 1.08 -5.73
CA ARG A 164 -11.30 0.99 -4.40
C ARG A 164 -12.33 0.58 -3.37
N GLN A 165 -11.91 -0.28 -2.47
CA GLN A 165 -12.66 -0.60 -1.26
C GLN A 165 -11.81 -0.26 -0.05
N LEU A 166 -12.50 0.19 0.99
CA LEU A 166 -11.95 0.38 2.31
C LEU A 166 -12.76 -0.49 3.25
N GLY A 167 -12.10 -1.36 4.00
CA GLY A 167 -12.69 -2.00 5.17
C GLY A 167 -11.97 -1.57 6.42
N PHE A 168 -12.62 -1.73 7.55
CA PHE A 168 -11.91 -1.71 8.82
C PHE A 168 -12.49 -2.73 9.77
N TYR A 169 -11.62 -3.32 10.56
CA TYR A 169 -11.95 -4.23 11.64
C TYR A 169 -11.41 -3.67 12.95
N ALA A 170 -12.21 -3.68 14.00
CA ALA A 170 -11.75 -3.35 15.34
C ALA A 170 -11.91 -4.54 16.28
N LYS A 171 -10.88 -4.81 17.08
CA LYS A 171 -10.88 -5.88 18.07
C LYS A 171 -11.97 -5.68 19.12
N LYS A 172 -12.23 -4.43 19.51
CA LYS A 172 -13.25 -4.05 20.50
C LYS A 172 -14.33 -3.18 19.88
N PHE A 173 -15.57 -3.37 20.31
CA PHE A 173 -16.71 -2.56 19.86
C PHE A 173 -16.56 -1.07 20.19
N GLU A 174 -15.91 -0.73 21.29
CA GLU A 174 -15.69 0.67 21.72
C GLU A 174 -14.84 1.48 20.71
N HIS A 175 -13.99 0.81 19.92
CA HIS A 175 -13.18 1.47 18.88
C HIS A 175 -13.90 1.60 17.53
N MET A 176 -15.00 0.87 17.32
CA MET A 176 -15.71 0.86 16.04
C MET A 176 -16.27 2.24 15.69
N LEU A 177 -16.98 2.87 16.61
CA LEU A 177 -17.65 4.15 16.36
C LEU A 177 -16.64 5.29 16.11
N PRO A 178 -15.60 5.49 16.96
CA PRO A 178 -14.60 6.52 16.72
C PRO A 178 -13.87 6.37 15.38
N ILE A 179 -13.47 5.15 15.01
CA ILE A 179 -12.83 4.88 13.71
C ILE A 179 -13.80 5.22 12.57
N ASN A 180 -15.03 4.72 12.66
CA ASN A 180 -16.07 4.89 11.63
C ASN A 180 -16.40 6.36 11.38
N GLU A 181 -16.56 7.15 12.45
CA GLU A 181 -16.86 8.57 12.36
C GLU A 181 -15.68 9.36 11.80
N TYR A 182 -14.45 9.02 12.22
CA TYR A 182 -13.26 9.71 11.76
C TYR A 182 -13.04 9.51 10.25
N ILE A 183 -12.99 8.27 9.76
CA ILE A 183 -12.70 8.00 8.34
C ILE A 183 -13.77 8.56 7.38
N GLN A 184 -14.99 8.79 7.87
CA GLN A 184 -16.11 9.31 7.08
C GLN A 184 -16.24 10.84 7.10
N ARG A 185 -15.36 11.56 7.80
CA ARG A 185 -15.39 13.04 7.78
C ARG A 185 -15.18 13.55 6.36
N GLU A 186 -16.03 14.50 5.95
CA GLU A 186 -15.99 15.08 4.60
C GLU A 186 -14.64 15.73 4.28
N GLU A 187 -13.96 16.31 5.28
CA GLU A 187 -12.65 16.95 5.17
C GLU A 187 -11.54 16.00 4.67
N HIS A 188 -11.71 14.69 4.86
CA HIS A 188 -10.76 13.68 4.38
C HIS A 188 -10.92 13.35 2.91
N ASN A 189 -12.04 13.76 2.29
CA ASN A 189 -12.34 13.58 0.87
C ASN A 189 -12.18 12.12 0.39
N LEU A 190 -12.52 11.13 1.23
CA LEU A 190 -12.45 9.71 0.85
C LEU A 190 -13.70 9.25 0.06
N SER A 191 -14.81 10.01 0.18
CA SER A 191 -16.10 9.74 -0.48
C SER A 191 -16.56 8.28 -0.28
N LEU A 192 -16.61 7.86 0.99
CA LEU A 192 -16.95 6.49 1.37
C LEU A 192 -18.46 6.25 1.26
N ARG A 193 -18.84 5.09 0.75
CA ARG A 193 -20.22 4.59 0.78
C ARG A 193 -20.24 3.22 1.45
N GLU A 194 -20.89 3.13 2.61
CA GLU A 194 -21.01 1.88 3.34
C GLU A 194 -21.74 0.81 2.51
N ARG A 195 -21.24 -0.43 2.64
CA ARG A 195 -21.82 -1.63 2.05
C ARG A 195 -22.27 -2.54 3.17
N GLY A 196 -23.39 -3.23 2.94
CA GLY A 196 -23.86 -4.26 3.85
C GLY A 196 -22.86 -5.41 3.95
N ILE A 197 -22.71 -5.96 5.15
CA ILE A 197 -21.91 -7.15 5.44
C ILE A 197 -22.80 -8.19 6.15
N PRO A 198 -22.42 -9.48 6.13
CA PRO A 198 -23.07 -10.51 6.92
C PRO A 198 -23.22 -10.15 8.41
N ILE A 199 -24.37 -10.45 9.02
CA ILE A 199 -24.71 -10.07 10.41
C ILE A 199 -23.72 -10.63 11.44
N ASN A 200 -23.16 -11.82 11.18
CA ASN A 200 -22.16 -12.47 12.05
C ASN A 200 -20.78 -11.77 12.03
N GLN A 201 -20.65 -10.63 11.36
CA GLN A 201 -19.41 -9.90 11.16
C GLN A 201 -19.50 -8.45 11.69
N ALA A 202 -20.24 -8.20 12.78
CA ALA A 202 -20.51 -6.85 13.31
C ALA A 202 -19.28 -5.99 13.68
N ARG A 203 -18.08 -6.59 13.84
CA ARG A 203 -16.81 -5.89 14.16
C ARG A 203 -16.00 -5.47 12.92
N ILE A 204 -16.53 -5.70 11.71
CA ILE A 204 -15.94 -5.20 10.47
C ILE A 204 -16.92 -4.24 9.79
N LYS A 205 -16.41 -3.36 8.96
CA LYS A 205 -17.19 -2.52 8.04
C LYS A 205 -16.55 -2.57 6.67
N LEU A 206 -17.36 -2.35 5.63
CA LEU A 206 -16.94 -2.31 4.24
C LEU A 206 -17.50 -1.05 3.58
N PHE A 207 -16.67 -0.38 2.81
CA PHE A 207 -17.01 0.82 2.05
C PHE A 207 -16.53 0.69 0.60
N GLU A 208 -17.35 1.17 -0.33
CA GLU A 208 -16.85 1.63 -1.61
C GLU A 208 -16.17 2.98 -1.40
N GLN A 209 -14.92 3.12 -1.84
CA GLN A 209 -14.19 4.39 -1.78
C GLN A 209 -14.24 5.07 -3.15
N ARG A 210 -15.08 6.10 -3.28
CA ARG A 210 -15.30 6.76 -4.58
C ARG A 210 -14.18 7.71 -4.99
N ASN A 211 -13.44 8.27 -4.03
CA ASN A 211 -12.20 8.96 -4.37
C ASN A 211 -11.10 7.93 -4.66
N VAL A 212 -10.99 7.53 -5.93
CA VAL A 212 -10.01 6.53 -6.40
C VAL A 212 -8.57 7.03 -6.37
N GLN A 213 -8.33 8.34 -6.19
CA GLN A 213 -6.99 8.90 -6.09
C GLN A 213 -6.41 8.75 -4.68
N ALA A 214 -7.25 8.70 -3.65
CA ALA A 214 -6.79 8.49 -2.28
C ALA A 214 -6.32 7.02 -2.08
N SER A 215 -5.03 6.84 -1.89
CA SER A 215 -4.38 5.54 -1.66
C SER A 215 -3.96 5.40 -0.19
N SER A 216 -3.19 4.35 0.13
CA SER A 216 -2.58 4.21 1.46
C SER A 216 -1.65 5.38 1.82
N LYS A 217 -1.15 6.15 0.84
CA LYS A 217 -0.34 7.35 1.09
C LYS A 217 -1.15 8.54 1.60
N GLU A 218 -2.39 8.66 1.15
CA GLU A 218 -3.33 9.70 1.59
C GLU A 218 -4.01 9.28 2.89
N ILE A 219 -4.30 7.99 3.06
CA ILE A 219 -4.97 7.46 4.26
C ILE A 219 -4.03 7.39 5.47
N LEU A 220 -2.76 7.01 5.28
CA LEU A 220 -1.81 6.85 6.39
C LEU A 220 -1.69 8.12 7.27
N PRO A 221 -1.45 9.33 6.72
CA PRO A 221 -1.40 10.55 7.53
C PRO A 221 -2.70 10.86 8.29
N LEU A 222 -3.86 10.52 7.71
CA LEU A 222 -5.16 10.72 8.38
C LEU A 222 -5.26 9.84 9.62
N ILE A 223 -4.83 8.58 9.52
CA ILE A 223 -4.85 7.62 10.63
C ILE A 223 -3.77 7.95 11.66
N GLU A 224 -2.60 8.43 11.24
CA GLU A 224 -1.58 8.96 12.16
C GLU A 224 -2.14 10.10 13.02
N GLN A 225 -2.87 11.03 12.40
CA GLN A 225 -3.52 12.12 13.11
C GLN A 225 -4.62 11.61 14.06
N PHE A 226 -5.48 10.69 13.61
CA PHE A 226 -6.50 10.08 14.45
C PHE A 226 -5.92 9.42 15.69
N ILE A 227 -4.88 8.61 15.52
CA ILE A 227 -4.24 7.84 16.59
C ILE A 227 -3.56 8.77 17.59
N LYS A 228 -3.00 9.89 17.13
CA LYS A 228 -2.41 10.91 17.99
C LYS A 228 -3.44 11.64 18.84
N ASP A 229 -4.61 11.93 18.27
CA ASP A 229 -5.68 12.69 18.94
C ASP A 229 -6.63 11.79 19.76
N PHE A 230 -6.54 10.48 19.61
CA PHE A 230 -7.45 9.55 20.26
C PHE A 230 -7.26 9.54 21.79
N ALA A 231 -8.25 10.12 22.48
CA ALA A 231 -8.45 9.96 23.91
C ALA A 231 -9.60 8.97 24.15
N PRO A 232 -9.38 7.89 24.92
CA PRO A 232 -10.46 6.98 25.26
C PRO A 232 -11.53 7.74 26.04
N GLN A 233 -12.81 7.50 25.73
CA GLN A 233 -13.87 7.99 26.58
C GLN A 233 -13.83 7.20 27.88
N ASN A 234 -13.62 7.88 29.01
CA ASN A 234 -13.64 7.23 30.32
C ASN A 234 -15.01 6.60 30.52
N SER A 235 -15.06 5.28 30.51
CA SER A 235 -16.21 4.49 30.96
C SER A 235 -16.48 4.87 32.42
N SER A 236 -17.52 5.69 32.61
CA SER A 236 -18.08 6.00 33.93
C SER A 236 -19.04 4.89 34.34
#